data_AF-A0A7V2SK75-F1
#
_entry.id   AF-A0A7V2SK75-F1
#
_cell.length_a   1.000
_cell.length_b   1.000
_cell.length_c   1.000
_cell.angle_alpha   90.00
_cell.angle_beta   90.00
_cell.angle_gamma   90.00
#
_symmetry.space_group_name_H-M   'P 1'
#
loop_
_entity.id
_entity.type
_entity.pdbx_description
1 polymer ?
#
loop_
_entity_poly.entity_id
_entity_poly.type
_entity_poly.pdbx_seq_one_letter_code
_entity_poly.pdbx_strand_id
1 'polypeptide(L)'
;MNWKTDLQLRDLEPDQRLELTCKTCGHVHYRFAKELQARPELSFYWLDEIESDECCHRRGCQGRVRLALCHDHSTSGFIGGLA
;
A
#
# COMPACT_ATOMS: atom_id res chain seq x y z
N MET A 1 -8.35 8.19 14.60
CA MET A 1 -7.07 8.80 14.17
C MET A 1 -6.32 7.76 13.37
N ASN A 2 -6.24 7.95 12.06
CA ASN A 2 -5.67 7.00 11.11
C ASN A 2 -4.32 7.57 10.69
N TRP A 3 -3.21 6.92 11.06
CA TRP A 3 -1.87 7.38 10.71
C TRP A 3 -1.66 7.51 9.19
N LYS A 4 -2.48 6.81 8.38
CA LYS A 4 -2.47 6.88 6.92
C LYS A 4 -2.94 8.21 6.33
N THR A 5 -3.77 8.96 7.05
CA THR A 5 -4.22 10.31 6.64
C THR A 5 -3.29 11.42 7.13
N ASP A 6 -2.32 11.10 7.98
CA ASP A 6 -1.35 12.06 8.55
C ASP A 6 0.05 11.92 7.95
N LEU A 7 0.30 10.82 7.22
CA LEU A 7 1.58 10.53 6.60
C LEU A 7 1.48 10.77 5.08
N GLN A 8 2.45 11.48 4.52
CA GLN A 8 2.56 11.71 3.08
C GLN A 8 3.58 10.76 2.47
N LEU A 9 3.42 10.45 1.19
CA LEU A 9 4.37 9.61 0.47
C LEU A 9 5.82 10.14 0.52
N ARG A 10 6.00 11.46 0.53
CA ARG A 10 7.32 12.10 0.66
C ARG A 10 7.98 11.93 2.03
N ASP A 11 7.18 11.63 3.06
CA ASP A 11 7.67 11.43 4.43
C ASP A 11 8.19 10.01 4.63
N LEU A 12 7.83 9.09 3.72
CA LEU A 12 8.36 7.74 3.71
C LEU A 12 9.81 7.70 3.24
N GLU A 13 10.59 6.83 3.87
CA GLU A 13 11.90 6.47 3.37
C GLU A 13 11.78 5.82 1.97
N PRO A 14 12.69 6.13 1.02
CA PRO A 14 12.59 5.61 -0.34
C PRO A 14 12.67 4.07 -0.41
N ASP A 15 13.32 3.43 0.55
CA ASP A 15 13.40 1.97 0.64
C ASP A 15 12.23 1.33 1.43
N GLN A 16 11.32 2.17 1.95
CA GLN A 16 10.12 1.72 2.65
C GLN A 16 9.24 0.88 1.70
N ARG A 17 8.94 -0.35 2.11
CA ARG A 17 8.04 -1.23 1.36
C ARG A 17 6.58 -1.00 1.77
N LEU A 18 5.74 -0.93 0.75
CA LEU A 18 4.30 -0.79 0.82
C LEU A 18 3.69 -2.10 0.35
N GLU A 19 2.91 -2.72 1.23
CA GLU A 19 2.12 -3.91 0.91
C GLU A 19 0.71 -3.47 0.51
N LEU A 20 0.29 -3.86 -0.69
CA LEU A 20 -1.03 -3.61 -1.23
C LEU A 20 -1.79 -4.92 -1.35
N THR A 21 -2.79 -5.09 -0.49
CA THR A 21 -3.61 -6.31 -0.42
C THR A 21 -5.01 -6.05 -0.94
N CYS A 22 -5.41 -6.72 -2.01
CA CYS A 22 -6.76 -6.59 -2.55
C CYS A 22 -7.80 -7.17 -1.59
N LYS A 23 -8.78 -6.35 -1.19
CA LYS A 23 -9.90 -6.78 -0.33
C LYS A 23 -10.91 -7.68 -1.05
N THR A 24 -10.89 -7.71 -2.38
CA THR A 24 -11.84 -8.48 -3.20
C THR A 24 -11.30 -9.86 -3.60
N CYS A 25 -10.06 -9.93 -4.10
CA CYS A 25 -9.48 -11.19 -4.57
C CYS A 25 -8.35 -11.74 -3.70
N GLY A 26 -7.95 -11.02 -2.64
CA GLY A 26 -6.85 -11.43 -1.74
C GLY A 26 -5.45 -11.34 -2.34
N HIS A 27 -5.30 -10.79 -3.55
CA HIS A 27 -3.99 -10.65 -4.18
C HIS A 27 -3.15 -9.59 -3.46
N VAL A 28 -2.00 -10.01 -2.95
CA VAL A 28 -1.01 -9.16 -2.29
C VAL A 28 0.10 -8.82 -3.28
N HIS A 29 0.47 -7.55 -3.35
CA HIS A 29 1.64 -7.11 -4.10
C HIS A 29 2.40 -6.04 -3.34
N TYR A 30 3.68 -5.92 -3.64
CA TYR A 30 4.58 -5.01 -2.94
C TYR A 30 5.06 -3.92 -3.89
N ARG A 31 5.13 -2.69 -3.38
CA ARG A 31 5.75 -1.54 -4.05
C ARG A 31 6.73 -0.87 -3.11
N PHE A 32 7.77 -0.27 -3.67
CA PHE A 32 8.64 0.60 -2.89
C PHE A 32 8.14 2.04 -2.92
N ALA A 33 8.32 2.76 -1.82
CA ALA A 33 8.01 4.18 -1.76
C ALA A 33 8.75 4.96 -2.86
N LYS A 34 10.02 4.63 -3.16
CA LYS A 34 10.77 5.23 -4.28
C LYS A 34 10.11 5.10 -5.65
N GLU A 35 9.39 3.99 -5.92
CA GLU A 35 8.69 3.81 -7.19
C GLU A 35 7.51 4.79 -7.32
N LEU A 36 6.84 5.07 -6.21
CA LEU A 36 5.74 6.03 -6.16
C LEU A 36 6.28 7.47 -6.12
N GLN A 37 7.36 7.74 -5.36
CA GLN A 37 8.02 9.04 -5.30
C GLN A 37 8.67 9.44 -6.63
N ALA A 38 9.03 8.46 -7.47
CA ALA A 38 9.47 8.71 -8.84
C ALA A 38 8.38 9.34 -9.71
N ARG A 39 7.09 9.27 -9.30
CA ARG A 39 5.98 9.97 -9.91
C ARG A 39 5.74 11.29 -9.16
N PRO A 40 6.17 12.45 -9.69
CA PRO A 40 6.06 13.72 -8.98
C PRO A 40 4.61 14.12 -8.66
N GLU A 41 3.65 13.59 -9.41
CA GLU A 41 2.20 13.76 -9.15
C GLU A 41 1.75 13.09 -7.84
N LEU A 42 2.37 11.98 -7.43
CA LEU A 42 1.99 11.23 -6.23
C LEU A 42 2.78 11.64 -4.97
N SER A 43 3.89 12.38 -5.13
CA SER A 43 4.75 12.77 -4.01
C SER A 43 4.04 13.65 -2.96
N PHE A 44 2.97 14.35 -3.35
CA PHE A 44 2.15 15.17 -2.45
C PHE A 44 0.90 14.45 -1.92
N TYR A 45 0.65 13.21 -2.37
CA TYR A 45 -0.52 12.45 -1.97
C TYR A 45 -0.32 11.83 -0.58
N TRP A 46 -1.43 11.75 0.16
CA TRP A 46 -1.49 11.03 1.42
C TRP A 46 -1.60 9.52 1.17
N LEU A 47 -1.13 8.67 2.09
CA LEU A 47 -1.22 7.21 1.90
C LEU A 47 -2.66 6.71 1.77
N ASP A 48 -3.62 7.38 2.40
CA ASP A 48 -5.05 7.06 2.27
C ASP A 48 -5.59 7.32 0.85
N GLU A 49 -5.12 8.40 0.20
CA GLU A 49 -5.45 8.69 -1.18
C GLU A 49 -4.79 7.68 -2.11
N ILE A 50 -3.53 7.30 -1.85
CA ILE A 50 -2.85 6.25 -2.62
C ILE A 50 -3.56 4.90 -2.47
N GLU A 51 -4.03 4.53 -1.26
CA GLU A 51 -4.83 3.31 -1.05
C GLU A 51 -6.16 3.36 -1.85
N SER A 52 -6.75 4.54 -1.98
CA SER A 52 -8.04 4.74 -2.65
C SER A 52 -7.92 4.83 -4.17
N ASP A 53 -6.81 5.36 -4.67
CA ASP A 53 -6.46 5.45 -6.10
C ASP A 53 -5.95 4.10 -6.62
N GLU A 54 -5.12 3.41 -5.84
CA GLU A 54 -4.61 2.10 -6.23
C GLU A 54 -5.73 1.05 -6.24
N CYS A 55 -5.75 0.30 -7.33
CA CYS A 55 -6.64 -0.83 -7.52
C CYS A 55 -5.85 -2.12 -7.68
N CYS A 56 -6.53 -3.25 -7.50
CA CYS A 56 -5.88 -4.53 -7.71
C CYS A 56 -5.35 -4.66 -9.15
N HIS A 57 -4.08 -5.05 -9.29
CA HIS A 57 -3.44 -5.25 -10.59
C HIS A 57 -3.82 -6.59 -11.27
N ARG A 58 -4.64 -7.43 -10.62
CA ARG A 58 -5.04 -8.72 -11.17
C ARG A 58 -6.03 -8.52 -12.31
N ARG A 59 -5.80 -9.19 -13.46
CA ARG A 59 -6.70 -9.11 -14.63
C ARG A 59 -8.14 -9.46 -14.23
N GLY A 60 -9.05 -8.50 -14.41
CA GLY A 60 -10.47 -8.64 -14.08
C GLY A 60 -10.86 -8.29 -12.64
N CYS A 61 -9.91 -7.93 -11.77
CA CYS A 61 -10.20 -7.47 -10.42
C CYS A 61 -9.83 -5.99 -10.30
N GLN A 62 -10.82 -5.10 -10.25
CA GLN A 62 -10.66 -3.67 -9.94
C GLN A 62 -11.06 -3.37 -8.49
N GLY A 63 -10.87 -4.38 -7.62
CA GLY A 63 -11.20 -4.28 -6.22
C GLY A 63 -10.29 -3.30 -5.49
N ARG A 64 -10.87 -2.61 -4.49
CA ARG A 64 -10.11 -1.75 -3.59
C ARG A 64 -9.02 -2.54 -2.89
N VAL A 65 -7.85 -1.93 -2.76
CA VAL A 65 -6.73 -2.50 -2.02
C VAL A 65 -6.71 -1.96 -0.60
N ARG A 66 -5.93 -2.60 0.26
CA ARG A 66 -5.53 -2.12 1.56
C ARG A 66 -4.04 -1.89 1.49
N LEU A 67 -3.60 -0.69 1.82
CA LEU A 67 -2.20 -0.35 1.94
C LEU A 67 -1.76 -0.57 3.38
N ALA A 68 -0.63 -1.25 3.54
CA ALA A 68 0.09 -1.44 4.80
C ALA A 68 1.57 -1.08 4.62
N LEU A 69 2.16 -0.41 5.61
CA LEU A 69 3.60 -0.20 5.65
C LEU A 69 4.27 -1.45 6.21
N CYS A 70 5.23 -2.01 5.49
CA CYS A 70 6.10 -3.04 6.03
C CYS A 70 7.18 -2.38 6.89
N HIS A 71 6.97 -2.28 8.20
CA HIS A 71 8.04 -1.89 9.11
C HIS A 71 8.91 -3.13 9.38
N ASP A 72 10.22 -3.03 9.15
CA ASP A 72 11.15 -4.18 9.18
C ASP A 72 11.35 -4.77 10.59
N HIS A 73 10.74 -4.18 11.63
CA HIS A 73 10.84 -4.71 12.98
C HIS A 73 9.59 -5.51 13.37
N SER A 74 9.72 -6.84 13.20
CA SER A 74 8.92 -7.89 13.82
C SER A 74 7.59 -8.26 13.14
N THR A 75 7.67 -9.30 12.32
CA THR A 75 6.78 -10.48 12.32
C THR A 75 5.36 -10.28 12.85
N SER A 76 4.40 -10.10 11.95
CA SER A 76 2.99 -10.48 12.12
C SER A 76 2.40 -10.54 10.72
N GLY A 77 2.56 -11.65 10.00
CA GLY A 77 1.81 -12.86 10.31
C GLY A 77 0.53 -12.83 9.48
N PHE A 78 0.69 -13.04 8.17
CA PHE A 78 -0.22 -13.83 7.34
C PHE A 78 -1.64 -14.03 7.91
N ILE A 79 -2.62 -13.20 7.51
CA ILE A 79 -4.02 -13.65 7.51
C ILE A 79 -4.27 -14.30 6.15
N GLY A 80 -3.65 -15.46 5.97
CA GLY A 80 -4.14 -16.42 5.00
C GLY A 80 -5.51 -16.86 5.48
N GLY A 81 -6.53 -16.63 4.65
CA GLY A 81 -7.81 -17.25 4.85
C GLY A 81 -7.61 -18.77 4.97
N LEU A 82 -8.08 -19.33 6.07
CA LEU A 82 -8.42 -20.73 6.15
C LEU A 82 -9.88 -20.79 6.56
N ALA A 83 -10.65 -21.28 5.59
CA ALA A 83 -12.00 -21.77 5.72
C ALA A 83 -12.05 -23.03 6.60
#